data_AF-A0A1Q3IXG1-F1
#
_entry.id   AF-A0A1Q3IXG1-F1
#
_cell.length_a   1.000
_cell.length_b   1.000
_cell.length_c   1.000
_cell.angle_alpha   90.00
_cell.angle_beta   90.00
_cell.angle_gamma   90.00
#
_symmetry.space_group_name_H-M   'P 1'
#
loop_
_entity.id
_entity.type
_entity.pdbx_description
1 polymer ?
#
loop_
_entity_poly.entity_id
_entity_poly.type
_entity_poly.pdbx_seq_one_letter_code
_entity_poly.pdbx_strand_id
1 'polypeptide(L)'
;MVEKAFDLPAMTATAVGPTFAGMSDADRTALVEAFSRMTIANYAKNFDSFGGESFTVDPAAITRGSDRFVKSTMKTSRETIAFNYRLHQVDGAWKVTDVYLAGNISQMAQKRSDFASTLTSGGPQGLAKRINALSDQMLG
;
A
#
# COMPACT_ATOMS: atom_id res chain seq x y z
N MET A 1 10.36 -4.23 8.81
CA MET A 1 10.96 -3.40 7.74
C MET A 1 9.88 -2.61 6.99
N VAL A 2 8.78 -3.24 6.55
CA VAL A 2 7.64 -2.57 5.90
C VAL A 2 7.05 -1.44 6.76
N GLU A 3 6.73 -1.70 8.03
CA GLU A 3 6.11 -0.69 8.92
C GLU A 3 6.98 0.55 9.17
N LYS A 4 8.31 0.44 8.96
CA LYS A 4 9.24 1.58 9.09
C LYS A 4 9.34 2.39 7.80
N ALA A 5 9.13 1.75 6.65
CA ALA A 5 9.28 2.36 5.33
C ALA A 5 7.97 2.94 4.78
N PHE A 6 6.82 2.42 5.22
CA PHE A 6 5.49 2.81 4.75
C PHE A 6 4.74 3.56 5.84
N ASP A 7 4.00 4.61 5.46
CA ASP A 7 3.00 5.23 6.33
C ASP A 7 1.68 4.47 6.16
N LEU A 8 1.59 3.33 6.83
CA LEU A 8 0.42 2.44 6.77
C LEU A 8 -0.87 3.13 7.25
N PRO A 9 -0.87 3.97 8.30
CA PRO A 9 -2.04 4.80 8.63
C PRO A 9 -2.49 5.71 7.48
N ALA A 10 -1.58 6.48 6.86
CA ALA A 10 -1.94 7.38 5.77
C ALA A 10 -2.40 6.62 4.50
N MET A 11 -1.76 5.48 4.20
CA MET A 11 -2.17 4.58 3.13
C MET A 11 -3.56 4.02 3.38
N THR A 12 -3.85 3.56 4.60
CA THR A 12 -5.17 3.03 4.98
C THR A 12 -6.24 4.11 4.81
N ALA A 13 -5.99 5.33 5.30
CA ALA A 13 -6.91 6.45 5.13
C ALA A 13 -7.18 6.76 3.65
N THR A 14 -6.14 6.68 2.82
CA THR A 14 -6.27 6.88 1.36
C THR A 14 -7.06 5.75 0.70
N ALA A 15 -6.79 4.50 1.06
CA ALA A 15 -7.49 3.34 0.53
C ALA A 15 -8.95 3.25 0.99
N VAL A 16 -9.28 3.68 2.20
CA VAL A 16 -10.66 3.73 2.70
C VAL A 16 -11.41 4.94 2.12
N GLY A 17 -10.72 6.07 1.97
CA GLY A 17 -11.29 7.30 1.43
C GLY A 17 -11.81 8.28 2.50
N PRO A 18 -12.53 9.33 2.09
CA PRO A 18 -12.84 10.48 2.96
C PRO A 18 -13.60 10.16 4.24
N THR A 19 -14.38 9.07 4.27
CA THR A 19 -15.17 8.66 5.43
C THR A 19 -14.31 8.19 6.60
N PHE A 20 -13.05 7.79 6.36
CA PHE A 20 -12.14 7.27 7.39
C PHE A 20 -11.97 8.23 8.58
N ALA A 21 -11.85 9.53 8.31
CA ALA A 21 -11.68 10.55 9.35
C ALA A 21 -12.90 10.65 10.31
N GLY A 22 -14.09 10.29 9.83
CA GLY A 22 -15.33 10.30 10.63
C GLY A 22 -15.64 9.00 11.36
N MET A 23 -14.85 7.94 11.17
CA MET A 23 -15.06 6.65 11.84
C MET A 23 -14.71 6.71 13.34
N SER A 24 -15.09 5.69 14.11
CA SER A 24 -14.63 5.58 15.49
C SER A 24 -13.13 5.28 15.57
N ASP A 25 -12.48 5.57 16.70
CA ASP A 25 -11.07 5.20 16.91
C ASP A 25 -10.85 3.69 16.79
N ALA A 26 -11.80 2.89 17.29
CA ALA A 26 -11.76 1.44 17.19
C ALA A 26 -11.82 0.96 15.73
N ASP A 27 -12.69 1.55 14.92
CA ASP A 27 -12.81 1.23 13.49
C ASP A 27 -11.56 1.61 12.71
N ARG A 28 -11.02 2.82 12.95
CA ARG A 28 -9.77 3.26 12.31
C ARG A 28 -8.62 2.32 12.66
N THR A 29 -8.50 1.96 13.94
CA THR A 29 -7.46 1.05 14.42
C THR A 29 -7.58 -0.32 13.76
N ALA A 30 -8.79 -0.91 13.76
CA ALA A 30 -9.03 -2.21 13.13
C ALA A 30 -8.71 -2.22 11.64
N LEU A 31 -9.03 -1.14 10.92
CA LEU A 31 -8.71 -1.00 9.49
C LEU A 31 -7.19 -0.88 9.26
N VAL A 32 -6.50 -0.07 10.06
CA VAL A 32 -5.04 0.10 9.96
C VAL A 32 -4.32 -1.22 10.27
N GLU A 33 -4.74 -1.95 11.30
CA GLU A 33 -4.18 -3.25 11.63
C GLU A 33 -4.39 -4.27 10.51
N ALA A 34 -5.62 -4.40 10.02
CA ALA A 34 -5.94 -5.33 8.93
C ALA A 34 -5.16 -4.98 7.66
N PHE A 35 -5.12 -3.70 7.29
CA PHE A 35 -4.38 -3.23 6.11
C PHE A 35 -2.88 -3.46 6.26
N SER A 36 -2.30 -3.17 7.43
CA SER A 36 -0.88 -3.39 7.73
C SER A 36 -0.52 -4.86 7.57
N ARG A 37 -1.34 -5.76 8.14
CA ARG A 37 -1.18 -7.20 8.01
C ARG A 37 -1.21 -7.65 6.55
N MET A 38 -2.16 -7.16 5.77
CA MET A 38 -2.27 -7.46 4.33
C MET A 38 -1.04 -6.97 3.56
N THR A 39 -0.54 -5.78 3.85
CA THR A 39 0.66 -5.23 3.19
C THR A 39 1.89 -6.07 3.54
N ILE A 40 2.08 -6.42 4.81
CA ILE A 40 3.21 -7.27 5.25
C ILE A 40 3.14 -8.65 4.58
N ALA A 41 1.97 -9.29 4.55
CA ALA A 41 1.77 -10.59 3.92
C ALA A 41 2.10 -10.56 2.42
N ASN A 42 1.66 -9.51 1.70
CA ASN A 42 1.99 -9.34 0.28
C ASN A 42 3.51 -9.22 0.05
N TYR A 43 4.20 -8.40 0.87
CA TYR A 43 5.65 -8.25 0.72
C TYR A 43 6.42 -9.53 1.08
N ALA A 44 5.99 -10.25 2.13
CA ALA A 44 6.58 -11.54 2.49
C ALA A 44 6.47 -12.54 1.32
N LYS A 45 5.27 -12.69 0.77
CA LYS A 45 5.00 -13.57 -0.39
C LYS A 45 5.82 -13.19 -1.61
N ASN A 46 5.91 -11.89 -1.92
CA ASN A 46 6.71 -11.41 -3.05
C ASN A 46 8.21 -11.72 -2.87
N PHE A 47 8.70 -11.65 -1.62
CA PHE A 47 10.08 -11.99 -1.30
C PHE A 47 10.35 -13.50 -1.43
N ASP A 48 9.42 -14.35 -1.00
CA ASP A 48 9.51 -15.81 -1.15
C ASP A 48 9.46 -16.24 -2.63
N SER A 49 8.74 -15.48 -3.47
CA SER A 49 8.67 -15.74 -4.92
C SER A 49 9.87 -15.22 -5.72
N PHE A 50 10.83 -14.55 -5.07
CA PHE A 50 11.97 -13.94 -5.76
C PHE A 50 12.86 -15.00 -6.42
N GLY A 51 12.88 -15.00 -7.76
CA GLY A 51 13.58 -16.01 -8.58
C GLY A 51 14.82 -15.49 -9.32
N GLY A 52 15.37 -14.33 -8.95
CA GLY A 52 16.51 -13.70 -9.64
C GLY A 52 16.18 -12.42 -10.41
N GLU A 53 15.10 -11.74 -10.03
CA GLU A 53 14.67 -10.48 -10.64
C GLU A 53 15.66 -9.35 -10.30
N SER A 54 15.91 -8.41 -11.22
CA SER A 54 16.80 -7.27 -10.95
C SER A 54 15.99 -6.00 -10.69
N PHE A 55 16.26 -5.34 -9.58
CA PHE A 55 15.58 -4.10 -9.19
C PHE A 55 16.48 -2.89 -9.44
N THR A 56 15.99 -1.93 -10.23
CA THR A 56 16.70 -0.67 -10.52
C THR A 56 15.89 0.51 -10.00
N VAL A 57 16.50 1.31 -9.13
CA VAL A 57 15.93 2.56 -8.63
C VAL A 57 16.58 3.72 -9.38
N ASP A 58 15.76 4.63 -9.89
CA ASP A 58 16.23 5.89 -10.45
C ASP A 58 16.78 6.78 -9.31
N PRO A 59 18.06 7.18 -9.34
CA PRO A 59 18.63 8.02 -8.30
C PRO A 59 18.00 9.42 -8.26
N ALA A 60 17.36 9.87 -9.36
CA ALA A 60 16.72 11.17 -9.44
C ALA A 60 15.27 11.11 -8.93
N ALA A 61 15.09 11.26 -7.62
CA ALA A 61 13.76 11.47 -7.05
C ALA A 61 13.16 12.81 -7.52
N ILE A 62 11.92 12.78 -8.01
CA ILE A 62 11.19 13.98 -8.44
C ILE A 62 10.46 14.55 -7.23
N THR A 63 10.75 15.79 -6.84
CA THR A 63 10.03 16.47 -5.75
C THR A 63 8.82 17.23 -6.33
N ARG A 64 7.65 17.08 -5.70
CA ARG A 64 6.41 17.78 -6.04
C ARG A 64 5.72 18.24 -4.76
N GLY A 65 5.83 19.52 -4.43
CA GLY A 65 5.36 20.05 -3.14
C GLY A 65 6.09 19.38 -1.97
N SER A 66 5.35 18.86 -1.01
CA SER A 66 5.89 18.08 0.13
C SER A 66 6.29 16.66 -0.23
N ASP A 67 5.92 16.18 -1.42
CA ASP A 67 6.04 14.77 -1.77
C ASP A 67 7.25 14.52 -2.67
N ARG A 68 7.76 13.29 -2.60
CA ARG A 68 8.78 12.77 -3.51
C ARG A 68 8.24 11.59 -4.29
N PHE A 69 8.60 11.53 -5.57
CA PHE A 69 8.33 10.41 -6.45
C PHE A 69 9.64 9.74 -6.82
N VAL A 70 9.80 8.49 -6.42
CA VAL A 70 10.98 7.67 -6.75
C VAL A 70 10.56 6.67 -7.82
N LYS A 71 11.22 6.72 -8.97
CA LYS A 71 10.97 5.76 -10.04
C LYS A 71 11.76 4.48 -9.80
N SER A 72 11.15 3.34 -10.04
CA SER A 72 11.88 2.08 -10.06
C SER A 72 11.32 1.12 -11.09
N THR A 73 12.15 0.16 -11.49
CA THR A 73 11.79 -0.89 -12.43
C THR A 73 12.28 -2.22 -11.89
N MET A 74 11.45 -3.25 -12.03
CA MET A 74 11.82 -4.63 -11.80
C MET A 74 11.87 -5.33 -13.15
N LYS A 75 12.98 -5.99 -13.44
CA LYS A 75 13.12 -6.83 -14.62
C LYS A 75 13.01 -8.28 -14.19
N THR A 76 12.00 -8.97 -14.73
CA THR A 76 11.82 -10.41 -14.60
C THR A 76 12.36 -11.09 -15.88
N SER A 77 12.30 -12.43 -15.95
CA SER A 77 12.66 -13.15 -17.18
C SER A 77 11.67 -12.92 -18.33
N ARG A 78 10.47 -12.43 -18.04
CA ARG A 78 9.37 -12.26 -19.02
C ARG A 78 9.10 -10.80 -19.38
N GLU A 79 9.25 -9.89 -18.43
CA GLU A 79 8.83 -8.50 -18.60
C GLU A 79 9.63 -7.51 -17.74
N THR A 80 9.50 -6.23 -18.06
CA THR A 80 9.98 -5.13 -17.21
C THR A 80 8.78 -4.38 -16.68
N ILE A 81 8.66 -4.31 -15.36
CA ILE A 81 7.53 -3.72 -14.68
C ILE A 81 7.99 -2.44 -13.97
N ALA A 82 7.34 -1.32 -14.26
CA ALA A 82 7.59 -0.06 -13.57
C ALA A 82 6.78 0.02 -12.27
N PHE A 83 7.48 0.35 -11.17
CA PHE A 83 6.92 0.52 -9.83
C PHE A 83 7.41 1.85 -9.26
N ASN A 84 6.58 2.88 -9.23
CA ASN A 84 7.00 4.17 -8.69
C ASN A 84 6.45 4.35 -7.27
N TYR A 85 7.24 4.94 -6.38
CA TYR A 85 6.84 5.22 -5.01
C TYR A 85 6.53 6.69 -4.86
N ARG A 86 5.39 7.02 -4.22
CA ARG A 86 5.16 8.34 -3.65
C ARG A 86 5.53 8.31 -2.18
N LEU A 87 6.29 9.29 -1.75
CA LEU A 87 6.75 9.44 -0.38
C LEU A 87 6.42 10.83 0.14
N HIS A 88 6.22 10.94 1.44
CA HIS A 88 6.16 12.19 2.18
C HIS A 88 7.09 12.15 3.40
N GLN A 89 7.28 13.27 4.08
CA GLN A 89 8.03 13.29 5.34
C GLN A 89 7.11 13.07 6.55
N VAL A 90 7.51 12.17 7.44
CA VAL A 90 6.92 11.94 8.76
C VAL A 90 8.06 11.93 9.76
N ASP A 91 8.05 12.87 10.71
CA ASP A 91 9.07 13.01 11.76
C ASP A 91 10.51 13.02 11.20
N GLY A 92 10.71 13.70 10.06
CA GLY A 92 12.01 13.82 9.39
C GLY A 92 12.41 12.59 8.54
N ALA A 93 11.62 11.53 8.52
CA ALA A 93 11.84 10.34 7.70
C ALA A 93 10.94 10.32 6.46
N TRP A 94 11.47 9.92 5.30
CA TRP A 94 10.66 9.67 4.11
C TRP A 94 9.91 8.35 4.24
N LYS A 95 8.58 8.40 4.16
CA LYS A 95 7.72 7.21 4.18
C LYS A 95 6.89 7.12 2.92
N VAL A 96 6.72 5.89 2.42
CA VAL A 96 5.89 5.59 1.26
C VAL A 96 4.41 5.74 1.63
N THR A 97 3.67 6.46 0.78
CA THR A 97 2.21 6.67 0.90
C THR A 97 1.42 6.12 -0.27
N ASP A 98 2.08 5.77 -1.37
CA ASP A 98 1.46 5.09 -2.51
C ASP A 98 2.52 4.38 -3.36
N VAL A 99 2.08 3.34 -4.06
CA VAL A 99 2.87 2.60 -5.05
C VAL A 99 2.11 2.64 -6.37
N TYR A 100 2.78 3.05 -7.44
CA TYR A 100 2.22 3.15 -8.78
C TYR A 100 2.72 1.98 -9.63
N LEU A 101 1.82 1.05 -9.95
CA LEU A 101 2.05 -0.06 -10.88
C LEU A 101 2.01 0.43 -12.33
N ALA A 102 2.74 -0.24 -13.22
CA ALA A 102 2.89 0.18 -14.62
C ALA A 102 3.29 1.67 -14.77
N GLY A 103 3.97 2.20 -13.74
CA GLY A 103 4.43 3.59 -13.66
C GLY A 103 3.38 4.64 -13.31
N ASN A 104 2.08 4.36 -13.37
CA ASN A 104 1.03 5.37 -13.19
C ASN A 104 -0.28 4.89 -12.53
N ILE A 105 -0.45 3.60 -12.26
CA ILE A 105 -1.65 3.04 -11.63
C ILE A 105 -1.46 3.02 -10.11
N SER A 106 -2.09 3.96 -9.41
CA SER A 106 -2.06 4.03 -7.94
C SER A 106 -2.70 2.79 -7.32
N GLN A 107 -1.93 2.08 -6.48
CA GLN A 107 -2.46 0.98 -5.69
C GLN A 107 -3.48 1.46 -4.67
N MET A 108 -3.29 2.64 -4.06
CA MET A 108 -4.27 3.15 -3.10
C MET A 108 -5.60 3.50 -3.76
N ALA A 109 -5.58 4.04 -4.98
CA ALA A 109 -6.80 4.28 -5.75
C ALA A 109 -7.50 2.97 -6.12
N GLN A 110 -6.75 1.96 -6.56
CA GLN A 110 -7.31 0.64 -6.87
C GLN A 110 -7.94 0.00 -5.62
N LYS A 111 -7.24 0.03 -4.47
CA LYS A 111 -7.79 -0.48 -3.21
C LYS A 111 -9.04 0.26 -2.79
N ARG A 112 -9.10 1.57 -2.99
CA ARG A 112 -10.33 2.35 -2.74
C ARG A 112 -11.51 1.84 -3.56
N SER A 113 -11.30 1.58 -4.85
CA SER A 113 -12.34 0.97 -5.69
C SER A 113 -12.73 -0.42 -5.20
N ASP A 114 -11.75 -1.26 -4.85
CA ASP A 114 -11.99 -2.63 -4.35
C ASP A 114 -12.76 -2.64 -3.02
N PHE A 115 -12.47 -1.67 -2.13
CA PHE A 115 -13.03 -1.60 -0.79
C PHE A 115 -14.42 -0.95 -0.74
N ALA A 116 -14.76 -0.10 -1.71
CA ALA A 116 -15.97 0.71 -1.68
C ALA A 116 -17.26 -0.11 -1.46
N SER A 117 -17.42 -1.23 -2.17
CA SER A 117 -18.62 -2.07 -2.06
C SER A 117 -18.75 -2.75 -0.69
N THR A 118 -17.63 -3.22 -0.14
CA THR A 118 -17.59 -3.86 1.18
C THR A 118 -17.81 -2.83 2.29
N LEU A 119 -17.21 -1.65 2.16
CA LEU A 119 -17.40 -0.57 3.11
C LEU A 119 -18.86 -0.09 3.13
N THR A 120 -19.51 -0.01 1.96
CA THR A 120 -20.92 0.39 1.84
C THR A 120 -21.87 -0.64 2.47
N SER A 121 -21.60 -1.94 2.29
CA SER A 121 -22.50 -3.01 2.73
C SER A 121 -22.24 -3.49 4.16
N GLY A 122 -20.97 -3.49 4.61
CA GLY A 122 -20.55 -4.05 5.89
C GLY A 122 -19.90 -3.05 6.85
N GLY A 123 -19.78 -1.78 6.46
CA GLY A 123 -19.12 -0.76 7.26
C GLY A 123 -17.63 -1.02 7.50
N PRO A 124 -17.00 -0.25 8.39
CA PRO A 124 -15.57 -0.37 8.69
C PRO A 124 -15.17 -1.77 9.19
N GLN A 125 -15.99 -2.35 10.08
CA GLN A 125 -15.75 -3.70 10.62
C GLN A 125 -15.87 -4.79 9.56
N GLY A 126 -16.85 -4.70 8.66
CA GLY A 126 -16.99 -5.63 7.54
C GLY A 126 -15.81 -5.55 6.58
N LEU A 127 -15.31 -4.34 6.32
CA LEU A 127 -14.10 -4.14 5.52
C LEU A 127 -12.85 -4.70 6.22
N ALA A 128 -12.64 -4.42 7.50
CA ALA A 128 -11.50 -4.95 8.26
C ALA A 128 -11.49 -6.49 8.25
N LYS A 129 -12.67 -7.12 8.46
CA LYS A 129 -12.82 -8.59 8.36
C LYS A 129 -12.47 -9.11 6.96
N ARG A 130 -12.92 -8.43 5.90
CA ARG A 130 -12.61 -8.80 4.52
C ARG A 130 -11.11 -8.71 4.22
N ILE A 131 -10.43 -7.66 4.68
CA ILE A 131 -8.98 -7.46 4.51
C ILE A 131 -8.20 -8.53 5.28
N ASN A 132 -8.61 -8.87 6.50
CA ASN A 132 -7.99 -9.95 7.27
C ASN A 132 -8.12 -11.30 6.56
N ALA A 133 -9.30 -11.62 6.00
CA ALA A 133 -9.48 -12.85 5.24
C ALA A 133 -8.60 -12.92 3.97
N LEU A 134 -8.37 -11.79 3.29
CA LEU A 134 -7.40 -11.72 2.19
C LEU A 134 -5.98 -12.03 2.67
N SER A 135 -5.61 -11.50 3.83
CA SER A 135 -4.30 -11.71 4.43
C SER A 135 -4.08 -13.17 4.82
N ASP A 136 -5.11 -13.82 5.37
CA ASP A 136 -5.07 -15.25 5.71
C ASP A 136 -4.81 -16.11 4.46
N GLN A 137 -5.50 -15.83 3.36
CA GLN A 137 -5.31 -16.53 2.08
C GLN A 137 -3.92 -16.32 1.47
N MET A 138 -3.24 -15.22 1.78
CA MET A 138 -1.88 -14.95 1.29
C MET A 138 -0.81 -15.67 2.11
N LEU A 139 -1.09 -15.97 3.37
CA LEU A 139 -0.16 -16.57 4.33
C LEU A 139 -0.31 -18.09 4.48
N GLY A 140 -1.45 -18.65 4.06
CA GLY A 140 -1.70 -20.09 3.99
C GLY A 140 -1.28 -20.68 2.64
#